data_AF-A0A1Q8ASI7-F1
#
_entry.id   AF-A0A1Q8ASI7-F1
#
_cell.length_a   1.000
_cell.length_b   1.000
_cell.length_c   1.000
_cell.angle_alpha   90.00
_cell.angle_beta   90.00
_cell.angle_gamma   90.00
#
_symmetry.space_group_name_H-M   'P 1'
#
loop_
_entity.id
_entity.type
_entity.pdbx_description
1 polymer ?
#
loop_
_entity_poly.entity_id
_entity_poly.type
_entity_poly.pdbx_seq_one_letter_code
_entity_poly.pdbx_strand_id
1 'polypeptide(L)'
;MKVPWTPFNLGVFLIVFGGLMFASLARISNYDPIQSFTLTIMIFGVWLAVAAFILTPPDKYAPHRTLVFGWGAMLAALGVLLFVGVTQGPALPIVFTILIIIAGIGALGYSLIRAGENDRRPKPPSTGTSNL
;
A
#
# COMPACT_ATOMS: atom_id res chain seq x y z
N MET A 1 10.58 -5.75 20.06
CA MET A 1 11.96 -5.52 19.58
C MET A 1 11.92 -4.41 18.53
N LYS A 2 12.86 -3.45 18.56
CA LYS A 2 12.95 -2.39 17.55
C LYS A 2 13.58 -2.98 16.28
N VAL A 3 12.82 -3.03 15.18
CA VAL A 3 13.30 -3.54 13.90
C VAL A 3 13.88 -2.37 13.09
N PRO A 4 15.14 -2.44 12.61
CA PRO A 4 15.73 -1.38 11.81
C PRO A 4 14.98 -1.27 10.46
N TRP A 5 14.07 -0.31 10.35
CA TRP A 5 13.07 -0.24 9.29
C TRP A 5 13.66 -0.26 7.88
N THR A 6 14.60 0.64 7.57
CA THR A 6 15.17 0.76 6.22
C THR A 6 16.02 -0.45 5.85
N PRO A 7 17.00 -0.90 6.66
CA PRO A 7 17.78 -2.09 6.33
C PRO A 7 16.92 -3.36 6.19
N PHE A 8 15.90 -3.51 7.02
CA PHE A 8 15.01 -4.67 6.97
C PHE A 8 14.18 -4.72 5.69
N ASN A 9 13.53 -3.61 5.33
CA ASN A 9 12.73 -3.55 4.10
C ASN A 9 13.60 -3.64 2.85
N LEU A 10 14.84 -3.13 2.88
CA LEU A 10 15.81 -3.33 1.81
C LEU A 10 16.15 -4.83 1.65
N GLY A 11 16.37 -5.54 2.76
CA GLY A 11 16.61 -6.99 2.72
C GLY A 11 15.44 -7.75 2.08
N VAL A 12 14.21 -7.43 2.46
CA VAL A 12 13.01 -8.04 1.86
C VAL A 12 12.91 -7.72 0.37
N PHE A 13 13.14 -6.46 -0.03
CA PHE A 13 13.18 -6.08 -1.43
C PHE A 13 14.21 -6.90 -2.21
N LEU A 14 15.44 -7.00 -1.70
CA LEU A 14 16.53 -7.74 -2.36
C LEU A 14 16.24 -9.23 -2.48
N ILE A 15 15.57 -9.84 -1.50
CA ILE A 15 15.14 -11.24 -1.57
C ILE A 15 14.09 -11.43 -2.66
N VAL A 16 13.06 -10.57 -2.70
CA VAL A 16 11.98 -10.66 -3.70
C VAL A 16 12.52 -10.39 -5.10
N PHE A 17 13.23 -9.27 -5.26
CA PHE A 17 13.86 -8.88 -6.53
C PHE A 17 14.86 -9.93 -6.99
N GLY A 18 15.83 -10.26 -6.14
CA GLY A 18 16.88 -11.22 -6.45
C GLY A 18 16.32 -12.60 -6.76
N GLY A 19 15.34 -13.07 -5.96
CA GLY A 19 14.70 -14.38 -6.17
C GLY A 19 13.94 -14.45 -7.49
N LEU A 20 13.09 -13.46 -7.80
CA LEU A 20 12.30 -13.44 -9.04
C LEU A 20 13.19 -13.24 -10.27
N MET A 21 14.14 -12.30 -10.20
CA MET A 21 15.06 -12.05 -11.31
C MET A 21 15.96 -13.26 -11.56
N PHE A 22 16.48 -13.89 -10.51
CA PHE A 22 17.27 -15.10 -10.65
C PHE A 22 16.44 -16.22 -11.26
N ALA A 23 15.21 -16.47 -10.76
CA ALA A 23 14.33 -17.49 -11.29
C ALA A 23 13.99 -17.26 -12.77
N SER A 24 13.82 -16.01 -13.18
CA SER A 24 13.62 -15.62 -14.59
C SER A 24 14.87 -15.88 -15.44
N LEU A 25 16.03 -15.35 -15.05
CA LEU A 25 17.26 -15.45 -15.82
C LEU A 25 17.81 -16.88 -15.88
N ALA A 26 17.64 -17.65 -14.81
CA ALA A 26 18.02 -19.06 -14.74
C ALA A 26 17.02 -19.99 -15.43
N ARG A 27 15.93 -19.44 -16.02
CA ARG A 27 14.85 -20.20 -16.67
C ARG A 27 14.15 -21.21 -15.75
N ILE A 28 14.08 -20.89 -14.45
CA ILE A 28 13.34 -21.66 -13.44
C ILE A 28 11.85 -21.28 -13.47
N SER A 29 11.54 -20.03 -13.84
CA SER A 29 10.17 -19.53 -13.98
C SER A 29 9.82 -19.29 -15.46
N ASN A 30 8.52 -19.32 -15.79
CA ASN A 30 8.01 -18.95 -17.11
C ASN A 30 7.92 -17.44 -17.33
N TYR A 31 8.19 -16.62 -16.31
CA TYR A 31 8.18 -15.18 -16.41
C TYR A 31 9.49 -14.65 -16.98
N ASP A 32 9.39 -13.75 -17.95
CA ASP A 32 10.54 -13.02 -18.46
C ASP A 32 11.03 -11.96 -17.43
N PRO A 33 12.21 -11.36 -17.64
CA PRO A 33 12.77 -10.41 -16.67
C PRO A 33 11.87 -9.19 -16.45
N ILE A 34 11.13 -8.76 -17.47
CA ILE A 34 10.21 -7.63 -17.37
C ILE A 34 9.02 -8.01 -16.47
N GLN A 35 8.36 -9.14 -16.72
CA GLN A 35 7.27 -9.63 -15.87
C GLN A 35 7.75 -9.84 -14.42
N SER A 36 8.94 -10.40 -14.23
CA SER A 36 9.54 -10.64 -12.91
C SER A 36 9.83 -9.33 -12.15
N PHE A 37 10.26 -8.29 -12.86
CA PHE A 37 10.42 -6.96 -12.30
C PHE A 37 9.08 -6.35 -11.89
N THR A 38 8.04 -6.45 -12.72
CA THR A 38 6.71 -5.95 -12.36
C THR A 38 6.11 -6.68 -11.16
N LEU A 39 6.31 -8.01 -11.07
CA LEU A 39 5.93 -8.81 -9.90
C LEU A 39 6.71 -8.40 -8.63
N THR A 40 7.98 -8.04 -8.77
CA THR A 40 8.78 -7.53 -7.64
C THR A 40 8.15 -6.27 -7.05
N ILE A 41 7.76 -5.31 -7.89
CA ILE A 41 7.10 -4.08 -7.46
C ILE A 41 5.78 -4.41 -6.74
N MET A 42 4.98 -5.30 -7.32
CA MET A 42 3.70 -5.72 -6.75
C MET A 42 3.85 -6.37 -5.37
N ILE A 43 4.70 -7.40 -5.26
CA ILE A 43 4.90 -8.16 -4.02
C ILE A 43 5.53 -7.28 -2.95
N PHE A 44 6.51 -6.46 -3.31
CA PHE A 44 7.12 -5.53 -2.37
C PHE A 44 6.15 -4.44 -1.90
N GLY A 45 5.27 -3.95 -2.78
CA GLY A 45 4.19 -3.04 -2.41
C GLY A 45 3.24 -3.66 -1.38
N VAL A 46 2.78 -4.89 -1.63
CA VAL A 46 1.95 -5.65 -0.68
C VAL A 46 2.68 -5.84 0.64
N TRP A 47 3.96 -6.20 0.61
CA TRP A 47 4.79 -6.30 1.80
C TRP A 47 4.81 -5.01 2.61
N LEU A 48 5.08 -3.86 1.99
CA LEU A 48 5.11 -2.56 2.68
C LEU A 48 3.74 -2.23 3.31
N ALA A 49 2.65 -2.51 2.60
CA ALA A 49 1.30 -2.30 3.12
C ALA A 49 1.02 -3.15 4.36
N VAL A 50 1.42 -4.43 4.34
CA VAL A 50 1.25 -5.36 5.47
C VAL A 50 2.20 -5.01 6.63
N ALA A 51 3.46 -4.71 6.32
CA ALA A 51 4.49 -4.36 7.29
C ALA A 51 4.12 -3.12 8.12
N ALA A 52 3.37 -2.18 7.55
CA ALA A 52 2.87 -1.00 8.26
C ALA A 52 2.01 -1.35 9.49
N PHE A 53 1.32 -2.50 9.49
CA PHE A 53 0.47 -2.94 10.59
C PHE A 53 1.19 -3.90 11.55
N ILE A 54 2.03 -4.78 11.02
CA ILE A 54 2.68 -5.84 11.82
C ILE A 54 3.88 -5.29 12.60
N LEU A 55 4.62 -4.34 12.00
CA LEU A 55 5.86 -3.85 12.60
C LEU A 55 5.61 -2.57 13.38
N THR A 56 6.30 -2.44 14.51
CA THR A 56 6.32 -1.21 15.29
C THR A 56 7.53 -0.39 14.83
N PRO A 57 7.33 0.81 14.26
CA PRO A 57 8.45 1.61 13.77
C PRO A 57 9.41 1.93 14.93
N PRO A 58 10.73 1.79 14.74
CA PRO A 58 11.70 1.82 15.85
C PRO A 58 12.02 3.23 16.37
N ASP A 59 11.76 4.30 15.59
CA ASP A 59 12.37 5.62 15.78
C ASP A 59 11.47 6.82 15.46
N LYS A 60 11.90 8.00 15.95
CA LYS A 60 11.34 9.34 15.69
C LYS A 60 11.30 9.73 14.20
N TYR A 61 12.12 9.06 13.37
CA TYR A 61 12.26 9.32 11.93
C TYR A 61 11.57 8.27 11.05
N ALA A 62 10.95 7.24 11.63
CA ALA A 62 10.25 6.26 10.83
C ALA A 62 8.96 6.86 10.25
N PRO A 63 8.67 6.66 8.95
CA PRO A 63 7.48 7.22 8.32
C PRO A 63 6.21 6.76 9.04
N HIS A 64 5.24 7.67 9.14
CA HIS A 64 3.97 7.37 9.81
C HIS A 64 3.31 6.16 9.16
N ARG A 65 2.68 5.27 9.95
CA ARG A 65 2.11 4.00 9.48
C ARG A 65 1.18 4.18 8.28
N THR A 66 0.34 5.21 8.31
CA THR A 66 -0.58 5.56 7.21
C THR A 66 0.15 5.88 5.92
N LEU A 67 1.31 6.55 6.01
CA LEU A 67 2.13 6.90 4.85
C LEU A 67 2.78 5.64 4.27
N VAL A 68 3.36 4.78 5.11
CA VAL A 68 3.91 3.49 4.66
C VAL A 68 2.84 2.64 3.98
N PHE A 69 1.67 2.51 4.61
CA PHE A 69 0.55 1.79 4.04
C PHE A 69 0.13 2.36 2.68
N GLY A 70 -0.03 3.68 2.59
CA GLY A 70 -0.40 4.36 1.35
C GLY A 70 0.60 4.12 0.22
N TRP A 71 1.90 4.27 0.50
CA TRP A 71 2.95 3.98 -0.49
C TRP A 71 3.00 2.50 -0.87
N GLY A 72 2.86 1.58 0.09
CA GLY A 72 2.80 0.15 -0.17
C GLY A 72 1.61 -0.23 -1.06
N ALA A 73 0.43 0.28 -0.74
CA ALA A 73 -0.78 0.08 -1.53
C ALA A 73 -0.64 0.66 -2.95
N MET A 74 -0.03 1.85 -3.09
CA MET A 74 0.24 2.46 -4.39
C MET A 74 1.20 1.61 -5.22
N LEU A 75 2.29 1.11 -4.63
CA LEU A 75 3.25 0.23 -5.31
C LEU A 75 2.61 -1.10 -5.70
N ALA A 76 1.76 -1.68 -4.85
CA ALA A 76 1.02 -2.89 -5.16
C ALA A 76 0.10 -2.68 -6.37
N ALA A 77 -0.70 -1.60 -6.36
CA ALA A 77 -1.60 -1.26 -7.47
C ALA A 77 -0.83 -0.97 -8.77
N LEU A 78 0.27 -0.23 -8.69
CA LEU A 78 1.15 0.03 -9.83
C LEU A 78 1.76 -1.28 -10.36
N GLY A 79 2.24 -2.15 -9.49
CA GLY A 79 2.79 -3.45 -9.86
C GLY A 79 1.77 -4.33 -10.58
N VAL A 80 0.52 -4.35 -10.11
CA VAL A 80 -0.60 -5.03 -10.79
C VAL A 80 -0.82 -4.44 -12.18
N LEU A 81 -0.91 -3.11 -12.31
CA LEU A 81 -1.11 -2.46 -13.60
C LEU A 81 0.05 -2.72 -14.56
N LEU A 82 1.29 -2.65 -14.09
CA LEU A 82 2.46 -2.94 -14.90
C LEU A 82 2.48 -4.41 -15.34
N PHE A 83 2.22 -5.35 -14.43
CA PHE A 83 2.19 -6.77 -14.74
C PHE A 83 1.10 -7.10 -15.76
N VAL A 84 -0.12 -6.59 -15.57
CA VAL A 84 -1.21 -6.73 -16.52
C VAL A 84 -0.87 -6.05 -17.84
N GLY A 85 -0.23 -4.88 -17.82
CA GLY A 85 0.18 -4.18 -19.03
C GLY A 85 1.15 -4.99 -19.89
N VAL A 86 2.09 -5.72 -19.28
CA VAL A 86 3.08 -6.52 -20.00
C VAL A 86 2.61 -7.94 -20.33
N THR A 87 1.55 -8.44 -19.69
CA THR A 87 1.02 -9.81 -19.91
C THR A 87 -0.29 -9.83 -20.71
N GLN A 88 -1.19 -8.89 -20.42
CA GLN A 88 -2.58 -8.84 -20.86
C GLN A 88 -3.03 -7.38 -21.02
N GLY A 89 -2.30 -6.60 -21.83
CA GLY A 89 -2.56 -5.18 -22.07
C GLY A 89 -4.05 -4.81 -22.29
N PRO A 90 -4.84 -5.58 -23.07
CA PRO A 90 -6.26 -5.30 -23.25
C PRO A 90 -7.11 -5.34 -21.96
N ALA A 91 -6.66 -6.02 -20.91
CA ALA A 91 -7.35 -6.09 -19.63
C ALA A 91 -7.07 -4.86 -18.72
N LEU A 92 -6.11 -4.00 -19.07
CA LEU A 92 -5.73 -2.82 -18.28
C LEU A 92 -6.92 -1.94 -17.86
N PRO A 93 -7.88 -1.57 -18.74
CA PRO A 93 -9.00 -0.72 -18.34
C PRO A 93 -9.85 -1.38 -17.25
N ILE A 94 -10.12 -2.68 -17.39
CA ILE A 94 -10.93 -3.46 -16.46
C ILE A 94 -10.23 -3.51 -15.09
N VAL A 95 -8.94 -3.83 -15.08
CA VAL A 95 -8.15 -3.92 -13.85
C VAL A 95 -8.04 -2.56 -13.18
N PHE A 96 -7.84 -1.49 -13.94
CA PHE A 96 -7.83 -0.13 -13.41
C PHE A 96 -9.17 0.27 -12.78
N THR A 97 -10.29 -0.08 -13.43
CA THR A 97 -11.64 0.12 -12.86
C THR A 97 -11.81 -0.64 -11.55
N ILE A 98 -11.38 -1.89 -11.47
CA ILE A 98 -11.43 -2.69 -10.23
C ILE A 98 -10.62 -2.02 -9.12
N LEU A 99 -9.41 -1.53 -9.41
CA LEU A 99 -8.58 -0.82 -8.43
C LEU A 99 -9.25 0.46 -7.92
N ILE A 100 -9.91 1.23 -8.79
CA ILE A 100 -10.68 2.41 -8.39
C ILE A 100 -11.85 2.01 -7.49
N ILE A 101 -12.58 0.95 -7.80
CA ILE A 101 -13.70 0.47 -6.99
C ILE A 101 -13.21 0.10 -5.59
N ILE A 102 -12.12 -0.66 -5.49
CA ILE A 102 -11.51 -1.05 -4.21
C ILE A 102 -11.08 0.19 -3.41
N ALA A 103 -10.39 1.13 -4.06
CA ALA A 103 -9.97 2.38 -3.42
C ALA A 103 -11.17 3.22 -2.95
N GLY A 104 -12.24 3.28 -3.76
CA GLY A 104 -13.49 3.97 -3.43
C GLY A 104 -14.18 3.37 -2.22
N ILE A 105 -14.28 2.04 -2.13
CA ILE A 105 -14.84 1.35 -0.96
C ILE A 105 -14.02 1.67 0.30
N GLY A 106 -12.68 1.64 0.19
CA GLY A 106 -11.80 2.00 1.30
C GLY A 106 -11.99 3.46 1.77
N ALA A 107 -12.09 4.40 0.83
CA ALA A 107 -12.32 5.82 1.12
C ALA A 107 -13.69 6.07 1.77
N LEU A 108 -14.74 5.40 1.29
CA LEU A 108 -16.08 5.46 1.87
C LEU A 108 -16.08 4.93 3.31
N GLY A 109 -15.46 3.76 3.54
CA GLY A 109 -15.33 3.21 4.89
C GLY A 109 -14.62 4.15 5.86
N TYR A 110 -13.51 4.76 5.41
CA TYR A 110 -12.79 5.75 6.21
C TYR A 110 -13.64 7.00 6.53
N SER A 111 -14.39 7.51 5.55
CA SER A 111 -15.27 8.66 5.72
C SER A 111 -16.36 8.40 6.77
N LEU A 112 -16.99 7.22 6.73
CA LEU A 112 -18.05 6.84 7.68
C LEU A 112 -17.51 6.70 9.12
N ILE A 113 -16.33 6.11 9.30
CA ILE A 113 -15.68 6.00 10.62
C ILE A 113 -15.41 7.40 11.19
N ARG A 114 -14.86 8.30 10.37
CA ARG A 114 -14.52 9.65 10.80
C ARG A 114 -15.75 10.51 11.08
N ALA A 115 -16.82 10.33 10.31
CA ALA A 115 -18.11 10.97 10.57
C ALA A 115 -18.67 10.52 11.94
N GLY A 116 -18.66 9.22 12.22
CA GLY A 116 -19.10 8.67 13.50
C GLY A 116 -18.26 9.11 14.70
N GLU A 117 -16.95 9.33 14.53
CA GLU A 117 -16.11 9.92 15.58
C GLU A 117 -16.44 11.39 15.86
N ASN A 118 -16.77 12.18 14.83
CA ASN A 118 -17.15 13.57 14.98
C ASN A 118 -18.51 13.72 15.68
N ASP A 119 -19.48 12.87 15.38
CA ASP A 119 -20.80 12.89 16.02
C ASP A 119 -20.74 12.53 17.51
N ARG A 120 -19.71 11.77 17.93
CA ARG A 120 -19.47 11.39 19.32
C ARG A 120 -18.67 12.40 20.13
N ARG A 121 -18.12 13.45 19.51
CA ARG A 121 -17.47 14.53 20.28
C ARG A 121 -18.54 15.37 20.99
N PRO A 122 -18.36 15.68 22.29
CA PRO A 122 -19.26 16.60 22.98
C PRO A 122 -19.29 17.93 22.23
N LYS A 123 -20.49 18.40 21.89
CA LYS A 123 -20.66 19.72 21.27
C LYS A 123 -20.13 20.77 22.26
N PRO A 124 -19.26 21.70 21.84
CA PRO A 124 -18.87 22.79 22.72
C PRO A 124 -20.12 23.52 23.22
N PRO A 125 -20.15 23.99 24.48
CA PRO A 125 -21.30 24.71 24.99
C PRO A 125 -21.59 25.86 24.04
N SER A 126 -22.82 25.94 23.54
CA SER A 126 -23.25 27.11 22.78
C SER A 126 -23.11 28.31 23.71
N THR A 127 -22.18 29.21 23.41
CA THR A 127 -22.14 30.53 24.01
C THR A 127 -23.43 31.22 23.61
N GLY A 128 -24.45 31.10 24.45
CA GLY A 128 -25.69 31.85 24.32
C GLY A 128 -25.29 33.31 24.38
N THR A 129 -25.45 34.02 23.27
CA THR A 129 -25.43 35.47 23.24
C THR A 129 -26.59 35.94 24.13
N SER A 130 -26.27 36.33 25.36
CA SER A 130 -27.19 37.07 26.20
C SER A 130 -27.38 38.44 25.57
N ASN A 131 -28.57 38.67 25.01
CA ASN A 131 -29.00 40.01 24.63
C ASN A 131 -29.17 40.83 25.91
N LEU A 132 -28.27 41.78 26.13
CA LEU A 132 -28.44 42.95 27.00
C LEU A 132 -27.86 44.16 26.28
#